data_AF-A0A2H0WT58-F1
#
_entry.id   AF-A0A2H0WT58-F1
#
_cell.length_a   1.000
_cell.length_b   1.000
_cell.length_c   1.000
_cell.angle_alpha   90.00
_cell.angle_beta   90.00
_cell.angle_gamma   90.00
#
_symmetry.space_group_name_H-M   'P 1'
#
loop_
_entity.id
_entity.type
_entity.pdbx_description
1 polymer ?
#
loop_
_entity_poly.entity_id
_entity_poly.type
_entity_poly.pdbx_seq_one_letter_code
_entity_poly.pdbx_strand_id
1 'polypeptide(L)'
;MKKHLLFIRSGDVQSPFSREEDRVAHTVLKRLAQEYKITVLSPSFAKCRAVEEMQSVTYIRLGKKRANSKSTFNLGMYLAVFRYYQKHIRNRYKYHMVIEEVNPFPFLFSLYGNTKSILLVEKLGGREWFNVFPWYLSWAGYLFLEPFYLFLMRGREVITFSDQIKKRLLKFGFQGDRVHVVPSILLKNPKQLYFHLLCILENIPQVETAPRPLKLRRFSYIK
;
A
#
# COMPACT_ATOMS: atom_id res chain seq x y z
N MET A 1 -25.04 2.78 -5.00
CA MET A 1 -23.81 2.64 -5.82
C MET A 1 -22.76 1.92 -4.99
N LYS A 2 -22.00 0.97 -5.58
CA LYS A 2 -20.90 0.29 -4.86
C LYS A 2 -19.82 1.28 -4.44
N LYS A 3 -19.33 1.20 -3.19
CA LYS A 3 -18.16 1.97 -2.73
C LYS A 3 -16.94 1.58 -3.57
N HIS A 4 -16.09 2.54 -3.89
CA HIS A 4 -14.91 2.31 -4.73
C HIS A 4 -13.62 2.31 -3.90
N LEU A 5 -12.93 1.19 -3.89
CA LEU A 5 -11.65 0.98 -3.22
C LEU A 5 -10.49 1.02 -4.22
N LEU A 6 -9.39 1.68 -3.83
CA LEU A 6 -8.12 1.65 -4.55
C LEU A 6 -7.12 0.81 -3.77
N PHE A 7 -6.55 -0.21 -4.39
CA PHE A 7 -5.42 -0.96 -3.85
C PHE A 7 -4.14 -0.49 -4.53
N ILE A 8 -3.08 -0.21 -3.76
CA ILE A 8 -1.75 0.10 -4.30
C ILE A 8 -0.84 -1.05 -3.90
N ARG A 9 -0.35 -1.80 -4.89
CA ARG A 9 0.45 -3.01 -4.68
C ARG A 9 1.80 -2.95 -5.39
N SER A 10 2.80 -3.60 -4.80
CA SER A 10 4.15 -3.74 -5.39
C SER A 10 4.26 -4.94 -6.33
N GLY A 11 3.27 -5.84 -6.33
CA GLY A 11 3.17 -7.02 -7.19
C GLY A 11 1.95 -7.00 -8.13
N ASP A 12 1.96 -7.90 -9.11
CA ASP A 12 0.85 -8.13 -10.05
C ASP A 12 0.68 -9.64 -10.28
N VAL A 13 -0.57 -10.11 -10.31
CA VAL A 13 -0.92 -11.52 -10.43
C VAL A 13 -0.54 -12.14 -11.79
N GLN A 14 -0.52 -11.34 -12.85
CA GLN A 14 -0.15 -11.79 -14.20
C GLN A 14 1.33 -11.56 -14.52
N SER A 15 2.09 -10.93 -13.61
CA SER A 15 3.53 -10.75 -13.81
C SER A 15 4.22 -12.10 -13.93
N PRO A 16 5.22 -12.25 -14.81
CA PRO A 16 6.08 -13.44 -14.84
C PRO A 16 6.78 -13.71 -13.50
N PHE A 17 6.92 -12.68 -12.66
CA PHE A 17 7.48 -12.75 -11.31
C PHE A 17 6.39 -12.74 -10.22
N SER A 18 5.15 -13.13 -10.56
CA SER A 18 4.05 -13.20 -9.59
C SER A 18 4.42 -14.12 -8.44
N ARG A 19 4.23 -13.65 -7.20
CA ARG A 19 4.41 -14.48 -6.00
C ARG A 19 3.11 -15.19 -5.65
N GLU A 20 3.17 -16.19 -4.78
CA GLU A 20 1.96 -16.85 -4.26
C GLU A 20 1.01 -15.84 -3.60
N GLU A 21 1.58 -14.87 -2.86
CA GLU A 21 0.90 -13.75 -2.24
C GLU A 21 0.04 -12.95 -3.24
N ASP A 22 0.53 -12.74 -4.47
CA ASP A 22 -0.18 -11.98 -5.51
C ASP A 22 -1.42 -12.75 -6.01
N ARG A 23 -1.36 -14.08 -6.05
CA ARG A 23 -2.49 -14.95 -6.43
C ARG A 23 -3.55 -15.02 -5.33
N VAL A 24 -3.11 -15.12 -4.07
CA VAL A 24 -3.98 -15.05 -2.90
C VAL A 24 -4.68 -13.69 -2.86
N ALA A 25 -3.93 -12.60 -3.02
CA ALA A 25 -4.47 -11.25 -3.07
C ALA A 25 -5.52 -11.09 -4.17
N HIS A 26 -5.24 -11.52 -5.40
CA HIS A 26 -6.25 -11.46 -6.48
C HIS A 26 -7.51 -12.28 -6.14
N THR A 27 -7.36 -13.45 -5.52
CA THR A 27 -8.49 -14.28 -5.09
C THR A 27 -9.36 -13.62 -4.03
N VAL A 28 -8.76 -12.79 -3.17
CA VAL A 28 -9.49 -11.98 -2.19
C VAL A 28 -10.14 -10.77 -2.87
N LEU A 29 -9.41 -10.07 -3.75
CA LEU A 29 -9.91 -8.90 -4.46
C LEU A 29 -11.11 -9.21 -5.35
N LYS A 30 -11.12 -10.34 -6.05
CA LYS A 30 -12.29 -10.76 -6.86
C LYS A 30 -13.53 -11.03 -6.01
N ARG A 31 -13.37 -11.46 -4.75
CA ARG A 31 -14.48 -11.62 -3.80
C ARG A 31 -14.97 -10.25 -3.34
N LEU A 32 -14.05 -9.37 -2.95
CA LEU A 32 -14.39 -7.98 -2.60
C LEU A 32 -15.07 -7.23 -3.75
N ALA A 33 -14.77 -7.55 -5.01
CA ALA A 33 -15.42 -6.96 -6.18
C ALA A 33 -16.94 -7.26 -6.28
N GLN A 34 -17.42 -8.28 -5.56
CA GLN A 34 -18.86 -8.57 -5.47
C GLN A 34 -19.61 -7.45 -4.72
N GLU A 35 -18.96 -6.76 -3.80
CA GLU A 35 -19.56 -5.72 -2.95
C GLU A 35 -19.04 -4.32 -3.29
N TYR A 36 -17.78 -4.23 -3.69
CA TYR A 36 -17.07 -2.99 -3.95
C TYR A 36 -16.71 -2.87 -5.43
N LYS A 37 -16.55 -1.64 -5.92
CA LYS A 37 -15.76 -1.42 -7.13
C LYS A 37 -14.28 -1.45 -6.72
N ILE A 38 -13.45 -2.22 -7.41
CA ILE A 38 -12.03 -2.38 -7.06
C ILE A 38 -11.15 -1.89 -8.21
N THR A 39 -10.26 -0.95 -7.92
CA THR A 39 -9.12 -0.62 -8.78
C THR A 39 -7.83 -1.00 -8.08
N VAL A 40 -6.89 -1.59 -8.81
CA VAL A 40 -5.55 -1.95 -8.32
C VAL A 40 -4.50 -1.19 -9.14
N LEU A 41 -3.64 -0.42 -8.47
CA LEU A 41 -2.40 0.07 -9.06
C LEU A 41 -1.31 -0.98 -8.82
N SER A 42 -0.73 -1.48 -9.90
CA SER A 42 0.33 -2.50 -9.87
C SER A 42 1.47 -2.13 -10.83
N PRO A 43 2.67 -2.71 -10.72
CA PRO A 43 3.76 -2.41 -11.64
C PRO A 43 3.50 -2.96 -13.06
N SER A 44 3.92 -2.22 -14.11
CA SER A 44 3.93 -2.77 -15.47
C SER A 44 5.03 -3.82 -15.67
N PHE A 45 4.74 -4.84 -16.47
CA PHE A 45 5.65 -5.91 -16.86
C PHE A 45 5.63 -6.14 -18.39
N ALA A 46 6.53 -6.99 -18.90
CA ALA A 46 6.66 -7.21 -20.34
C ALA A 46 5.33 -7.68 -20.96
N LYS A 47 4.92 -7.03 -22.06
CA LYS A 47 3.68 -7.32 -22.80
C LYS A 47 2.37 -7.14 -22.02
N CYS A 48 2.39 -6.50 -20.84
CA CYS A 48 1.16 -6.24 -20.09
C CYS A 48 0.29 -5.17 -20.75
N ARG A 49 -1.03 -5.26 -20.59
CA ARG A 49 -1.94 -4.14 -20.90
C ARG A 49 -1.84 -3.10 -19.79
N ALA A 50 -1.83 -1.81 -20.17
CA ALA A 50 -1.74 -0.70 -19.23
C ALA A 50 -2.97 -0.62 -18.31
N VAL A 51 -4.16 -0.92 -18.85
CA VAL A 51 -5.39 -1.10 -18.09
C VAL A 51 -6.04 -2.40 -18.52
N GLU A 52 -6.47 -3.20 -17.57
CA GLU A 52 -7.12 -4.47 -17.81
C GLU A 52 -8.17 -4.74 -16.73
N GLU A 53 -9.34 -5.22 -17.12
CA GLU A 53 -10.32 -5.73 -16.19
C GLU A 53 -10.25 -7.25 -16.15
N MET A 54 -10.04 -7.80 -14.96
CA MET A 54 -9.96 -9.23 -14.72
C MET A 54 -10.88 -9.61 -13.59
N GLN A 55 -11.88 -10.45 -13.87
CA GLN A 55 -12.79 -10.98 -12.85
C GLN A 55 -13.41 -9.86 -11.98
N SER A 56 -13.91 -8.80 -12.62
CA SER A 56 -14.49 -7.60 -11.99
C SER A 56 -13.51 -6.73 -11.18
N VAL A 57 -12.20 -6.95 -11.32
CA VAL A 57 -11.14 -6.14 -10.73
C VAL A 57 -10.42 -5.37 -11.83
N THR A 58 -10.38 -4.04 -11.73
CA THR A 58 -9.65 -3.20 -12.69
C THR A 58 -8.19 -3.05 -12.25
N TYR A 59 -7.26 -3.52 -13.07
CA TYR A 59 -5.82 -3.32 -12.91
C TYR A 59 -5.36 -2.14 -13.76
N ILE A 60 -4.65 -1.20 -13.15
CA ILE A 60 -3.95 -0.09 -13.81
C ILE A 60 -2.47 -0.29 -13.55
N ARG A 61 -1.75 -0.71 -14.59
CA ARG A 61 -0.34 -1.06 -14.49
C ARG A 61 0.52 0.16 -14.78
N LEU A 62 1.30 0.57 -13.79
CA LEU A 62 2.07 1.80 -13.78
C LEU A 62 3.57 1.53 -13.63
N GLY A 63 4.37 2.45 -14.17
CA GLY A 63 5.83 2.41 -14.04
C GLY A 63 6.47 1.26 -14.82
N LYS A 64 7.61 1.51 -15.45
CA LYS A 64 8.37 0.45 -16.13
C LYS A 64 9.29 -0.22 -15.12
N LYS A 65 9.04 -1.49 -14.77
CA LYS A 65 10.08 -2.30 -14.11
C LYS A 65 11.20 -2.53 -15.13
N ARG A 66 12.45 -2.20 -14.79
CA ARG A 66 13.60 -2.54 -15.66
C ARG A 66 13.61 -4.06 -15.84
N ALA A 67 13.61 -4.52 -17.09
CA ALA A 67 13.46 -5.93 -17.46
C ALA A 67 14.41 -6.89 -16.72
N ASN A 68 15.56 -6.38 -16.26
CA ASN A 68 16.61 -7.17 -15.59
C ASN A 68 16.79 -6.83 -14.10
N SER A 69 15.88 -6.07 -13.48
CA SER A 69 16.00 -5.74 -12.05
C SER A 69 15.42 -6.84 -11.17
N LYS A 70 16.31 -7.62 -10.55
CA LYS A 70 15.99 -8.58 -9.46
C LYS A 70 15.56 -7.88 -8.16
N SER A 71 15.71 -6.55 -8.08
CA SER A 71 15.34 -5.79 -6.88
C SER A 71 13.82 -5.76 -6.69
N THR A 72 13.40 -5.97 -5.45
CA THR A 72 12.03 -5.82 -4.97
C THR A 72 11.60 -4.34 -4.96
N PHE A 73 12.55 -3.40 -4.97
CA PHE A 73 12.27 -1.97 -5.01
C PHE A 73 12.23 -1.43 -6.44
N ASN A 74 11.04 -1.00 -6.87
CA ASN A 74 10.81 -0.38 -8.17
C ASN A 74 10.50 1.10 -8.00
N LEU A 75 11.52 1.95 -7.92
CA LEU A 75 11.37 3.41 -7.80
C LEU A 75 10.43 4.00 -8.87
N GLY A 76 10.43 3.44 -10.09
CA GLY A 76 9.54 3.84 -11.18
C GLY A 76 8.05 3.67 -10.85
N MET A 77 7.69 2.62 -10.10
CA MET A 77 6.33 2.41 -9.61
C MET A 77 5.94 3.48 -8.58
N TYR A 78 6.79 3.76 -7.58
CA TYR A 78 6.52 4.80 -6.57
C TYR A 78 6.27 6.18 -7.21
N LEU A 79 7.14 6.55 -8.15
CA LEU A 79 7.02 7.77 -8.94
C LEU A 79 5.75 7.79 -9.80
N ALA A 80 5.37 6.66 -10.38
CA ALA A 80 4.19 6.56 -11.23
C ALA A 80 2.88 6.61 -10.42
N VAL A 81 2.81 6.00 -9.24
CA VAL A 81 1.69 6.10 -8.30
C VAL A 81 1.48 7.56 -7.89
N PHE A 82 2.56 8.27 -7.52
CA PHE A 82 2.47 9.69 -7.18
C PHE A 82 1.95 10.53 -8.34
N ARG A 83 2.45 10.32 -9.56
CA ARG A 83 1.96 11.01 -10.77
C ARG A 83 0.50 10.67 -11.08
N TYR A 84 0.11 9.41 -10.90
CA TYR A 84 -1.28 8.98 -11.08
C TYR A 84 -2.20 9.71 -10.10
N TYR A 85 -1.80 9.81 -8.82
CA TYR A 85 -2.53 10.59 -7.83
C TYR A 85 -2.70 12.05 -8.26
N GLN A 86 -1.61 12.72 -8.66
CA GLN A 86 -1.65 14.13 -9.06
C GLN A 86 -2.58 14.38 -10.26
N LYS A 87 -2.56 13.49 -11.26
CA LYS A 87 -3.30 13.65 -12.51
C LYS A 87 -4.77 13.23 -12.40
N HIS A 88 -5.06 12.18 -11.65
CA HIS A 88 -6.37 11.52 -11.68
C HIS A 88 -7.15 11.59 -10.36
N ILE A 89 -6.47 11.62 -9.21
CA ILE A 89 -7.14 11.51 -7.91
C ILE A 89 -7.33 12.87 -7.26
N ARG A 90 -6.24 13.66 -7.16
CA ARG A 90 -6.18 14.87 -6.33
C ARG A 90 -7.37 15.83 -6.51
N ASN A 91 -7.80 16.07 -7.75
CA ASN A 91 -8.83 17.05 -8.08
C ASN A 91 -10.00 16.48 -8.92
N ARG A 92 -9.98 15.20 -9.30
CA ARG A 92 -10.94 14.66 -10.27
C ARG A 92 -11.72 13.49 -9.70
N TYR A 93 -11.03 12.41 -9.36
CA TYR A 93 -11.65 11.16 -8.95
C TYR A 93 -11.42 10.87 -7.47
N LYS A 94 -12.49 10.66 -6.70
CA LYS A 94 -12.38 10.31 -5.28
C LYS A 94 -12.73 8.83 -5.07
N TYR A 95 -11.74 8.08 -4.63
CA TYR A 95 -11.97 6.76 -4.05
C TYR A 95 -12.54 6.93 -2.65
N HIS A 96 -13.35 5.97 -2.20
CA HIS A 96 -13.87 5.96 -0.83
C HIS A 96 -12.75 5.67 0.17
N MET A 97 -11.82 4.79 -0.22
CA MET A 97 -10.72 4.36 0.61
C MET A 97 -9.57 3.85 -0.26
N VAL A 98 -8.35 4.05 0.21
CA VAL A 98 -7.13 3.51 -0.39
C VAL A 98 -6.51 2.50 0.55
N ILE A 99 -6.16 1.32 0.04
CA ILE A 99 -5.42 0.30 0.77
C ILE A 99 -4.03 0.26 0.16
N GLU A 100 -3.03 0.66 0.95
CA GLU A 100 -1.65 0.74 0.53
C GLU A 100 -0.87 -0.45 1.09
N GLU A 101 -0.33 -1.29 0.20
CA GLU A 101 0.52 -2.41 0.58
C GLU A 101 1.90 -1.92 1.01
N VAL A 102 2.38 -2.45 2.15
CA VAL A 102 3.74 -2.24 2.65
C VAL A 102 4.46 -3.58 2.64
N ASN A 103 5.27 -3.78 1.58
CA ASN A 103 6.09 -4.98 1.39
C ASN A 103 7.34 -4.66 0.55
N PRO A 104 8.48 -4.26 1.14
CA PRO A 104 8.73 -3.84 2.53
C PRO A 104 8.63 -2.31 2.74
N PHE A 105 8.58 -1.53 1.65
CA PHE A 105 8.62 -0.07 1.67
C PHE A 105 7.25 0.50 1.26
N PRO A 106 6.68 1.44 2.03
CA PRO A 106 5.39 2.05 1.73
C PRO A 106 5.47 3.01 0.53
N PHE A 107 4.41 3.08 -0.27
CA PHE A 107 4.21 4.09 -1.33
C PHE A 107 4.04 5.52 -0.79
N LEU A 108 3.90 5.67 0.53
CA LEU A 108 3.66 6.90 1.27
C LEU A 108 2.40 7.63 0.80
N PHE A 109 1.45 6.91 0.18
CA PHE A 109 0.19 7.50 -0.28
C PHE A 109 -0.56 8.13 0.88
N SER A 110 -0.52 7.49 2.05
CA SER A 110 -1.08 8.03 3.28
C SER A 110 -0.53 9.40 3.71
N LEU A 111 0.59 9.88 3.17
CA LEU A 111 1.18 11.17 3.53
C LEU A 111 0.81 12.32 2.57
N TYR A 112 0.63 12.02 1.28
CA TYR A 112 0.30 13.04 0.26
C TYR A 112 -1.12 12.92 -0.31
N GLY A 113 -1.79 11.80 -0.05
CA GLY A 113 -3.15 11.52 -0.48
C GLY A 113 -4.18 12.20 0.43
N ASN A 114 -5.16 12.85 -0.18
CA ASN A 114 -6.30 13.44 0.54
C ASN A 114 -7.42 12.41 0.81
N THR A 115 -7.28 11.18 0.31
CA THR A 115 -8.23 10.10 0.53
C THR A 115 -7.84 9.29 1.75
N LYS A 116 -8.83 8.84 2.52
CA LYS A 116 -8.62 7.93 3.65
C LYS A 116 -7.82 6.70 3.20
N SER A 117 -6.75 6.40 3.92
CA SER A 117 -5.82 5.31 3.60
C SER A 117 -5.67 4.32 4.76
N ILE A 118 -5.70 3.03 4.46
CA ILE A 118 -5.33 1.93 5.36
C ILE A 118 -3.99 1.37 4.88
N LEU A 119 -3.10 1.03 5.81
CA LEU A 119 -1.86 0.34 5.50
C LEU A 119 -2.08 -1.18 5.63
N LEU A 120 -1.80 -1.93 4.57
CA LEU A 120 -1.73 -3.39 4.60
C LEU A 120 -0.25 -3.79 4.72
N VAL A 121 0.20 -4.07 5.94
CA VAL A 121 1.61 -4.31 6.26
C VAL A 121 1.92 -5.80 6.27
N GLU A 122 2.53 -6.28 5.20
CA GLU A 122 3.02 -7.66 5.09
C GLU A 122 4.44 -7.79 5.63
N LYS A 123 5.30 -6.80 5.34
CA LYS A 123 6.69 -6.76 5.78
C LYS A 123 7.12 -5.31 6.01
N LEU A 124 7.99 -5.10 7.00
CA LEU A 124 8.67 -3.82 7.23
C LEU A 124 10.10 -3.87 6.71
N GLY A 125 10.65 -2.72 6.31
CA GLY A 125 12.02 -2.52 5.85
C GLY A 125 13.05 -3.31 6.66
N GLY A 126 13.36 -2.89 7.88
CA GLY A 126 14.36 -3.51 8.75
C GLY A 126 15.64 -3.88 7.99
N ARG A 127 15.98 -5.18 7.98
CA ARG A 127 17.17 -5.67 7.27
C ARG A 127 17.06 -5.64 5.75
N GLU A 128 15.86 -5.48 5.20
CA GLU A 128 15.61 -5.42 3.76
C GLU A 128 16.26 -4.19 3.12
N TRP A 129 16.51 -3.12 3.88
CA TRP A 129 17.33 -1.99 3.41
C TRP A 129 18.70 -2.44 2.90
N PHE A 130 19.38 -3.33 3.65
CA PHE A 130 20.70 -3.86 3.30
C PHE A 130 20.68 -4.85 2.13
N ASN A 131 19.52 -5.43 1.82
CA ASN A 131 19.35 -6.32 0.66
C ASN A 131 19.10 -5.54 -0.64
N VAL A 132 18.49 -4.37 -0.53
CA VAL A 132 17.99 -3.59 -1.67
C VAL A 132 18.93 -2.46 -2.07
N PHE A 133 19.57 -1.81 -1.09
CA PHE A 133 20.38 -0.62 -1.30
C PHE A 133 21.87 -0.85 -0.98
N PRO A 134 22.78 -0.03 -1.55
CA PRO A 134 24.17 0.01 -1.12
C PRO A 134 24.30 0.39 0.35
N TRP A 135 25.35 -0.12 1.01
CA TRP A 135 25.53 -0.04 2.47
C TRP A 135 25.29 1.36 3.09
N TYR A 136 25.73 2.43 2.43
CA TYR A 136 25.57 3.80 2.93
C TYR A 136 24.09 4.26 2.90
N LEU A 137 23.34 3.93 1.85
CA LEU A 137 21.91 4.19 1.78
C LEU A 137 21.11 3.27 2.70
N SER A 138 21.58 2.03 2.88
CA SER A 138 20.93 1.06 3.76
C SER A 138 20.96 1.51 5.22
N TRP A 139 22.09 2.03 5.69
CA TRP A 139 22.20 2.63 7.02
C TRP A 139 21.30 3.85 7.16
N ALA A 140 21.31 4.76 6.20
CA ALA A 140 20.43 5.93 6.21
C ALA A 140 18.95 5.54 6.26
N GLY A 141 18.59 4.53 5.46
CA GLY A 141 17.25 3.97 5.39
C GLY A 141 16.79 3.33 6.69
N TYR A 142 17.63 2.46 7.24
CA TYR A 142 17.35 1.70 8.46
C TYR A 142 17.28 2.59 9.70
N LEU A 143 18.21 3.55 9.86
CA LEU A 143 18.30 4.38 11.05
C LEU A 143 17.40 5.62 11.01
N PHE A 144 17.19 6.21 9.83
CA PHE A 144 16.49 7.49 9.72
C PHE A 144 15.20 7.38 8.91
N LEU A 145 15.23 6.87 7.68
CA LEU A 145 14.05 6.93 6.81
C LEU A 145 12.89 6.08 7.31
N GLU A 146 13.14 4.83 7.71
CA GLU A 146 12.09 3.92 8.20
C GLU A 146 11.44 4.43 9.49
N PRO A 147 12.20 4.77 10.55
CA PRO A 147 11.61 5.38 11.74
C PRO A 147 10.82 6.65 11.42
N PHE A 148 11.35 7.50 10.53
CA PHE A 148 10.72 8.76 10.17
C PHE A 148 9.39 8.57 9.44
N TYR A 149 9.33 7.76 8.39
CA TYR A 149 8.05 7.55 7.69
C TYR A 149 7.05 6.78 8.55
N LEU A 150 7.48 5.84 9.39
CA LEU A 150 6.58 5.11 10.28
C LEU A 150 5.99 6.05 11.33
N PHE A 151 6.82 6.93 11.89
CA PHE A 151 6.35 7.97 12.80
C PHE A 151 5.29 8.86 12.13
N LEU A 152 5.52 9.31 10.90
CA LEU A 152 4.54 10.13 10.17
C LEU A 152 3.21 9.39 9.91
N MET A 153 3.26 8.08 9.75
CA MET A 153 2.08 7.24 9.47
C MET A 153 1.40 6.67 10.72
N ARG A 154 1.90 6.94 11.94
CA ARG A 154 1.44 6.33 13.20
C ARG A 154 -0.05 6.47 13.52
N GLY A 155 -0.72 7.47 12.94
CA GLY A 155 -2.15 7.72 13.12
C GLY A 155 -3.07 6.95 12.16
N ARG A 156 -2.52 6.12 11.27
CA ARG A 156 -3.28 5.40 10.24
C ARG A 156 -3.78 4.05 10.76
N GLU A 157 -4.89 3.59 10.18
CA GLU A 157 -5.36 2.22 10.34
C GLU A 157 -4.39 1.25 9.67
N VAL A 158 -4.05 0.17 10.35
CA VAL A 158 -3.12 -0.84 9.88
C VAL A 158 -3.75 -2.22 9.96
N ILE A 159 -3.64 -2.98 8.88
CA ILE A 159 -3.90 -4.41 8.84
C ILE A 159 -2.55 -5.09 8.69
N THR A 160 -2.22 -6.05 9.56
CA THR A 160 -0.98 -6.82 9.51
C THR A 160 -1.26 -8.31 9.66
N PHE A 161 -0.37 -9.15 9.12
CA PHE A 161 -0.49 -10.60 9.21
C PHE A 161 0.28 -11.23 10.38
N SER A 162 0.95 -10.42 11.20
CA SER A 162 1.83 -10.90 12.27
C SER A 162 1.79 -10.01 13.51
N ASP A 163 1.68 -10.64 14.68
CA ASP A 163 1.82 -9.99 15.98
C ASP A 163 3.21 -9.38 16.18
N GLN A 164 4.25 -9.94 15.56
CA GLN A 164 5.59 -9.38 15.63
C GLN A 164 5.66 -8.02 14.92
N ILE A 165 4.98 -7.90 13.77
CA ILE A 165 4.87 -6.62 13.05
C ILE A 165 4.04 -5.65 13.89
N LYS A 166 2.94 -6.08 14.50
CA LYS A 166 2.16 -5.24 15.43
C LYS A 166 3.04 -4.69 16.54
N LYS A 167 3.80 -5.55 17.25
CA LYS A 167 4.73 -5.12 18.30
C LYS A 167 5.76 -4.11 17.80
N ARG A 168 6.28 -4.26 16.58
CA ARG A 168 7.20 -3.28 15.97
C ARG A 168 6.51 -1.95 15.68
N LEU A 169 5.31 -1.97 15.09
CA LEU A 169 4.55 -0.76 14.81
C LEU A 169 4.21 0.02 16.08
N LEU A 170 3.82 -0.67 17.17
CA LEU A 170 3.58 -0.05 18.47
C LEU A 170 4.80 0.71 18.99
N LYS A 171 6.02 0.18 18.80
CA LYS A 171 7.27 0.87 19.17
C LYS A 171 7.48 2.18 18.41
N PHE A 172 6.94 2.31 17.20
CA PHE A 172 6.97 3.55 16.42
C PHE A 172 5.78 4.49 16.70
N GLY A 173 4.97 4.19 17.72
CA GLY A 173 3.89 5.04 18.19
C GLY A 173 2.55 4.82 17.50
N PHE A 174 2.37 3.70 16.78
CA PHE A 174 1.05 3.31 16.28
C PHE A 174 0.12 2.95 17.46
N GLN A 175 -1.16 3.29 17.32
CA GLN A 175 -2.17 3.02 18.35
C GLN A 175 -2.69 1.59 18.24
N GLY A 176 -2.73 0.84 19.34
CA GLY A 176 -3.00 -0.60 19.32
C GLY A 176 -4.41 -1.00 18.91
N ASP A 177 -5.37 -0.10 19.09
CA ASP A 177 -6.76 -0.16 18.65
C ASP A 177 -6.90 0.02 17.12
N ARG A 178 -5.93 0.66 16.47
CA ARG A 178 -5.87 0.85 15.00
C ARG A 178 -5.00 -0.17 14.27
N VAL A 179 -4.41 -1.12 15.00
CA VAL A 179 -3.58 -2.19 14.41
C VAL A 179 -4.30 -3.53 14.53
N HIS A 180 -4.92 -3.92 13.42
CA HIS A 180 -5.70 -5.15 13.24
C HIS A 180 -4.77 -6.27 12.79
N VAL A 181 -4.73 -7.37 13.55
CA VAL A 181 -3.93 -8.55 13.20
C VAL A 181 -4.84 -9.59 12.58
N VAL A 182 -4.53 -9.96 11.34
CA VAL A 182 -5.16 -11.07 10.64
C VAL A 182 -4.20 -12.25 10.70
N PRO A 183 -4.57 -13.41 11.26
CA PRO A 183 -3.64 -14.54 11.34
C PRO A 183 -3.07 -14.92 9.97
N SER A 184 -1.75 -15.01 9.84
CA SER A 184 -1.07 -15.36 8.58
C SER A 184 -1.50 -16.70 7.99
N ILE A 185 -1.98 -17.62 8.83
CA ILE A 185 -2.55 -18.89 8.38
C ILE A 185 -3.75 -18.70 7.43
N LEU A 186 -4.45 -17.58 7.53
CA LEU A 186 -5.56 -17.23 6.65
C LEU A 186 -5.09 -16.90 5.22
N LEU A 187 -3.81 -16.61 4.99
CA LEU A 187 -3.26 -16.49 3.63
C LEU A 187 -3.41 -17.82 2.85
N LYS A 188 -3.42 -18.97 3.55
CA LYS A 188 -3.69 -20.28 2.96
C LYS A 188 -5.18 -20.53 2.71
N ASN A 189 -6.07 -19.73 3.30
CA ASN A 189 -7.52 -19.83 3.15
C ASN A 189 -8.14 -18.49 2.70
N PRO A 190 -8.11 -18.19 1.38
CA PRO A 190 -8.59 -16.92 0.83
C PRO A 190 -10.05 -16.59 1.16
N LYS A 191 -10.90 -17.59 1.43
CA LYS A 191 -12.30 -17.37 1.88
C LYS A 191 -12.32 -16.69 3.25
N GLN A 192 -11.62 -17.26 4.22
CA GLN A 192 -11.59 -16.73 5.58
C GLN A 192 -10.87 -15.38 5.66
N LEU A 193 -9.80 -15.22 4.86
CA LEU A 193 -9.10 -13.94 4.73
C LEU A 193 -10.03 -12.84 4.18
N TYR A 194 -10.83 -13.14 3.16
CA TYR A 194 -11.83 -12.21 2.65
C TYR A 194 -12.84 -11.79 3.74
N PHE A 195 -13.41 -12.72 4.50
CA PHE A 195 -14.36 -12.37 5.57
C PHE A 195 -13.73 -11.48 6.64
N HIS A 196 -12.50 -11.78 7.07
CA HIS A 196 -11.80 -10.94 8.04
C HIS A 196 -11.53 -9.52 7.51
N LEU A 197 -11.06 -9.41 6.27
CA LEU A 197 -10.85 -8.10 5.65
C LEU A 197 -12.16 -7.35 5.48
N LEU A 198 -13.24 -8.02 5.11
CA LEU A 198 -14.55 -7.41 4.99
C LEU A 198 -15.00 -6.84 6.34
N CYS A 199 -14.96 -7.64 7.40
CA CYS A 199 -15.30 -7.18 8.75
C CYS A 199 -14.46 -5.97 9.17
N ILE A 200 -13.15 -5.99 8.91
CA ILE A 200 -12.28 -4.85 9.23
C ILE A 200 -12.68 -3.61 8.42
N LEU A 201 -12.88 -3.73 7.11
CA LEU A 201 -13.23 -2.61 6.24
C LEU A 201 -14.58 -1.98 6.61
N GLU A 202 -15.53 -2.78 7.08
CA GLU A 202 -16.84 -2.31 7.54
C GLU A 202 -16.78 -1.65 8.91
N ASN A 203 -15.98 -2.18 9.85
CA ASN A 203 -15.88 -1.67 11.21
C ASN A 203 -14.91 -0.49 11.36
N ILE A 204 -14.03 -0.24 10.40
CA ILE A 204 -13.16 0.94 10.44
C ILE A 204 -14.03 2.20 10.38
N PRO A 205 -14.06 3.02 11.44
CA PRO A 205 -15.02 4.09 11.57
C PRO A 205 -14.79 5.08 10.42
N GLN A 206 -15.85 5.44 9.70
CA GLN A 206 -15.79 6.27 8.48
C GLN A 206 -15.44 7.75 8.78
N VAL A 207 -14.68 7.99 9.86
CA VAL A 207 -14.22 9.32 10.27
C VAL A 207 -13.48 9.97 9.11
N GLU A 208 -13.96 11.15 8.72
CA GLU A 208 -13.28 12.10 7.85
C GLU A 208 -11.99 12.59 8.53
N THR A 209 -11.00 11.72 8.66
CA THR A 209 -9.64 12.17 8.96
C THR A 209 -9.05 12.72 7.67
N ALA A 210 -9.51 13.91 7.30
CA ALA A 210 -8.71 14.78 6.46
C ALA A 210 -7.30 14.80 7.09
N PRO A 211 -6.23 14.54 6.32
CA PRO A 211 -4.90 14.82 6.85
C PRO A 211 -4.93 16.28 7.30
N ARG A 212 -4.52 16.57 8.54
CA ARG A 212 -4.10 17.94 8.85
C ARG A 212 -3.03 18.22 7.80
N PRO A 213 -3.25 19.14 6.84
CA PRO A 213 -2.18 19.47 5.92
C PRO A 213 -1.00 19.82 6.81
N LEU A 214 0.15 19.20 6.54
CA LEU A 214 1.41 19.75 7.03
C LEU A 214 1.37 21.20 6.59
N LYS A 215 1.11 22.11 7.54
CA LYS A 215 1.40 23.52 7.38
C LYS A 215 2.92 23.57 7.27
N LEU A 216 3.43 23.26 6.08
CA LEU A 216 4.73 23.72 5.65
C LEU A 216 4.61 25.24 5.78
N ARG A 217 5.10 25.77 6.91
CA ARG A 217 5.41 27.19 7.01
C ARG A 217 6.21 27.47 5.74
N ARG A 218 5.66 28.30 4.86
CA ARG A 218 6.43 28.86 3.76
C ARG A 218 7.66 29.48 4.43
N PHE A 219 8.80 28.81 4.32
CA PHE A 219 10.08 29.48 4.52
C PHE A 219 10.24 30.37 3.30
N SER A 220 9.66 31.56 3.39
CA SER A 220 9.99 32.69 2.55
C SER A 220 11.41 33.10 2.95
N TYR A 221 12.40 32.55 2.25
CA TYR A 221 13.75 33.05 2.28
C TYR A 221 14.26 33.16 0.84
N ILE A 222 14.80 34.36 0.59
CA ILE A 222 15.64 34.77 -0.55
C ILE A 222 14.85 35.27 -1.77
N LYS A 223 14.56 36.57 -1.72
CA LYS A 223 14.79 37.47 -2.86
C LYS A 223 16.28 37.78 -2.92
#